data_AF-A0A940B154-F1
#
_entry.id   AF-A0A940B154-F1
#
_cell.length_a   1.000
_cell.length_b   1.000
_cell.length_c   1.000
_cell.angle_alpha   90.00
_cell.angle_beta   90.00
_cell.angle_gamma   90.00
#
_symmetry.space_group_name_H-M   'P 1'
#
loop_
_entity.id
_entity.type
_entity.pdbx_description
1 polymer ?
#
loop_
_entity_poly.entity_id
_entity_poly.type
_entity_poly.pdbx_seq_one_letter_code
_entity_poly.pdbx_strand_id
1 'polypeptide(L)'
;AGMKIETLNGVPKLAEDDRPVEHTERRNESCDVLVVGGGPSGLNATIELAQLGFNVILVDDKAKLGGKLLLQTHKFFGSEEDCFAGTRGVDIAHILEEKVRSFKNVKIYTETSVIGVFKDKKAGLFVENKHYVVVDFKGLILSSGAREKSVLFKGNDLPGVYGAGAFQTLVNRDLVKAAKKILIIGSGNVGLIGAYHALQAGIEVAAIVEIAPKINGYKVHADKIKRMGVPIYLSTTVIAAEGNGKVERVTVAEVDEKWNPILETARTYEVDTLLVAVGLSSADELYTLADQYGFNVMKTGDCDEIAEASSAMFGGKITGRKMAAALGKTDAAIDESWLKKAAVLKSRPGNTKEMEKPVITATFRPKFSCLQEIPCNPCTTVCAKKAIKLKGETGTIMDTPYFDGECVGCGMCVAACPGLAVALVKKVDDAKAEIVLPYEFNCEFKEGDKLPLTDIDGKFIEEGTVIKTVYNKKYKTTLVTLSVSAANVADIAGIRYQKEEVTKPLPKPDFTYAPENSIVCRCERVTVKQIVDFIKENKVRDVNQLKQIRVGMGACGSKTCSVLMPMIFRMAGVDWKEVTPGRKRPLTVETPMYAIVNEEEN
;
A
#
# COMPACT_ATOMS: atom_id res chain seq x y z
N ALA A 1 14.06 -28.74 -12.74
CA ALA A 1 14.26 -27.92 -13.96
C ALA A 1 13.39 -28.52 -15.07
N GLY A 2 12.71 -27.70 -15.88
CA GLY A 2 11.82 -28.18 -16.96
C GLY A 2 10.35 -27.74 -16.87
N MET A 3 10.00 -26.72 -16.06
CA MET A 3 8.62 -26.22 -16.00
C MET A 3 8.22 -25.60 -17.35
N LYS A 4 7.22 -26.19 -18.01
CA LYS A 4 6.60 -25.63 -19.23
C LYS A 4 5.41 -24.78 -18.81
N ILE A 5 5.49 -23.48 -19.05
CA ILE A 5 4.43 -22.52 -18.73
C ILE A 5 3.88 -22.00 -20.05
N GLU A 6 2.55 -22.02 -20.20
CA GLU A 6 1.85 -21.52 -21.39
C GLU A 6 0.78 -20.51 -20.97
N THR A 7 0.55 -19.48 -21.79
CA THR A 7 -0.52 -18.50 -21.53
C THR A 7 -1.88 -19.16 -21.75
N LEU A 8 -2.73 -19.11 -20.73
CA LEU A 8 -4.09 -19.62 -20.84
C LEU A 8 -5.00 -18.64 -21.60
N ASN A 9 -5.45 -19.04 -22.79
CA ASN A 9 -6.45 -18.34 -23.59
C ASN A 9 -7.75 -19.13 -23.61
N GLY A 10 -8.75 -18.69 -22.85
CA GLY A 10 -10.03 -19.38 -22.70
C GLY A 10 -10.02 -20.40 -21.55
N VAL A 11 -10.67 -21.54 -21.77
CA VAL A 11 -10.88 -22.59 -20.75
C VAL A 11 -9.66 -23.53 -20.72
N PRO A 12 -9.13 -23.87 -19.53
CA PRO A 12 -8.02 -24.81 -19.44
C PRO A 12 -8.42 -26.20 -19.92
N LYS A 13 -7.49 -26.90 -20.57
CA LYS A 13 -7.60 -28.34 -20.80
C LYS A 13 -7.07 -29.05 -19.56
N LEU A 14 -7.84 -30.01 -19.04
CA LEU A 14 -7.33 -30.91 -18.01
C LEU A 14 -6.16 -31.70 -18.59
N ALA A 15 -5.13 -31.94 -17.77
CA ALA A 15 -4.05 -32.83 -18.18
C ALA A 15 -4.63 -34.25 -18.42
N GLU A 16 -4.07 -34.97 -19.37
CA GLU A 16 -4.41 -36.39 -19.63
C GLU A 16 -3.89 -37.33 -18.52
N ASP A 17 -3.21 -36.79 -17.51
CA ASP A 17 -2.66 -37.53 -16.38
C ASP A 17 -3.76 -37.97 -15.41
N ASP A 18 -4.05 -39.27 -15.43
CA ASP A 18 -5.04 -39.96 -14.60
C ASP A 18 -4.41 -40.76 -13.45
N ARG A 19 -3.10 -40.59 -13.20
CA ARG A 19 -2.41 -41.31 -12.13
C ARG A 19 -3.07 -40.99 -10.79
N PRO A 20 -3.38 -42.00 -9.97
CA PRO A 20 -3.87 -41.77 -8.62
C PRO A 20 -2.83 -40.97 -7.85
N VAL A 21 -3.23 -39.79 -7.35
CA VAL A 21 -2.38 -38.98 -6.48
C VAL A 21 -2.23 -39.71 -5.14
N GLU A 22 -1.06 -39.59 -4.49
CA GLU A 22 -0.82 -40.18 -3.16
C GLU A 22 -1.96 -39.83 -2.20
N HIS A 23 -2.40 -40.83 -1.43
CA HIS A 23 -3.36 -40.63 -0.36
C HIS A 23 -2.82 -39.63 0.67
N THR A 24 -3.65 -38.68 1.07
CA THR A 24 -3.31 -37.71 2.11
C THR A 24 -4.14 -37.99 3.34
N GLU A 25 -3.52 -38.07 4.52
CA GLU A 25 -4.28 -38.21 5.75
C GLU A 25 -5.06 -36.93 6.06
N ARG A 26 -6.34 -37.07 6.40
CA ARG A 26 -7.13 -35.96 6.95
C ARG A 26 -6.57 -35.56 8.31
N ARG A 27 -6.05 -34.33 8.41
CA ARG A 27 -5.59 -33.77 9.69
C ARG A 27 -6.68 -32.90 10.30
N ASN A 28 -7.03 -33.21 11.54
CA ASN A 28 -7.90 -32.38 12.36
C ASN A 28 -7.05 -31.73 13.46
N GLU A 29 -7.22 -30.42 13.62
CA GLU A 29 -6.55 -29.63 14.64
C GLU A 29 -7.54 -28.76 15.38
N SER A 30 -7.14 -28.29 16.57
CA SER A 30 -7.95 -27.39 17.36
C SER A 30 -7.12 -26.26 17.94
N CYS A 31 -7.70 -25.07 18.03
CA CYS A 31 -7.10 -23.93 18.70
C CYS A 31 -8.15 -23.14 19.48
N ASP A 32 -7.69 -22.26 20.38
CA ASP A 32 -8.60 -21.32 21.00
C ASP A 32 -8.96 -20.21 20.01
N VAL A 33 -7.95 -19.67 19.30
CA VAL A 33 -8.16 -18.62 18.30
C VAL A 33 -7.45 -18.97 16.99
N LEU A 34 -8.20 -18.92 15.89
CA LEU A 34 -7.67 -18.96 14.53
C LEU A 34 -7.45 -17.52 14.04
N VAL A 35 -6.24 -17.18 13.64
CA VAL A 35 -5.89 -15.87 13.05
C VAL A 35 -5.55 -16.05 11.59
N VAL A 36 -6.27 -15.36 10.70
CA VAL A 36 -6.13 -15.47 9.24
C VAL A 36 -5.47 -14.23 8.68
N GLY A 37 -4.19 -14.35 8.33
CA GLY A 37 -3.34 -13.31 7.75
C GLY A 37 -2.22 -12.90 8.70
N GLY A 38 -0.98 -13.24 8.35
CA GLY A 38 0.26 -12.93 9.07
C GLY A 38 0.81 -11.53 8.78
N GLY A 39 -0.05 -10.56 8.48
CA GLY A 39 0.32 -9.15 8.36
C GLY A 39 0.57 -8.45 9.71
N PRO A 40 0.92 -7.15 9.71
CA PRO A 40 1.23 -6.40 10.94
C PRO A 40 0.15 -6.51 12.03
N SER A 41 -1.13 -6.43 11.64
CA SER A 41 -2.25 -6.52 12.57
C SER A 41 -2.44 -7.94 13.12
N GLY A 42 -2.36 -8.96 12.26
CA GLY A 42 -2.47 -10.37 12.66
C GLY A 42 -1.33 -10.84 13.55
N LEU A 43 -0.09 -10.42 13.27
CA LEU A 43 1.07 -10.70 14.12
C LEU A 43 0.89 -10.09 15.51
N ASN A 44 0.47 -8.82 15.60
CA ASN A 44 0.25 -8.18 16.90
C ASN A 44 -0.94 -8.79 17.66
N ALA A 45 -2.04 -9.15 16.98
CA ALA A 45 -3.16 -9.85 17.61
C ALA A 45 -2.72 -11.22 18.17
N THR A 46 -1.92 -11.97 17.40
CA THR A 46 -1.34 -13.26 17.81
C THR A 46 -0.43 -13.10 19.03
N ILE A 47 0.43 -12.08 19.05
CA ILE A 47 1.32 -11.79 20.20
C ILE A 47 0.50 -11.56 21.48
N GLU A 48 -0.52 -10.70 21.44
CA GLU A 48 -1.32 -10.39 22.62
C GLU A 48 -2.09 -11.62 23.14
N LEU A 49 -2.66 -12.42 22.22
CA LEU A 49 -3.34 -13.66 22.57
C LEU A 49 -2.39 -14.70 23.17
N ALA A 50 -1.21 -14.86 22.57
CA ALA A 50 -0.20 -15.81 23.03
C ALA A 50 0.32 -15.44 24.43
N GLN A 51 0.53 -14.14 24.70
CA GLN A 51 0.92 -13.64 26.02
C GLN A 51 -0.15 -13.91 27.10
N LEU A 52 -1.43 -13.94 26.72
CA LEU A 52 -2.54 -14.28 27.60
C LEU A 52 -2.77 -15.80 27.74
N GLY A 53 -1.93 -16.63 27.11
CA GLY A 53 -1.93 -18.08 27.25
C GLY A 53 -2.91 -18.81 26.32
N PHE A 54 -3.49 -18.14 25.32
CA PHE A 54 -4.35 -18.80 24.33
C PHE A 54 -3.51 -19.65 23.37
N ASN A 55 -4.04 -20.80 22.95
CA ASN A 55 -3.47 -21.57 21.85
C ASN A 55 -3.93 -20.97 20.53
N VAL A 56 -2.98 -20.47 19.73
CA VAL A 56 -3.28 -19.75 18.49
C VAL A 56 -2.77 -20.53 17.29
N ILE A 57 -3.62 -20.70 16.28
CA ILE A 57 -3.17 -21.06 14.92
C ILE A 57 -3.17 -19.79 14.08
N LEU A 58 -2.00 -19.40 13.60
CA LEU A 58 -1.80 -18.29 12.67
C LEU A 58 -1.60 -18.83 11.25
N VAL A 59 -2.42 -18.39 10.30
CA VAL A 59 -2.37 -18.83 8.91
C VAL A 59 -2.02 -17.66 7.99
N ASP A 60 -1.09 -17.86 7.07
CA ASP A 60 -0.76 -16.90 6.02
C ASP A 60 -0.55 -17.61 4.67
N ASP A 61 -1.05 -17.00 3.59
CA ASP A 61 -1.01 -17.55 2.24
C ASP A 61 0.30 -17.22 1.50
N LYS A 62 1.31 -16.69 2.20
CA LYS A 62 2.67 -16.41 1.70
C LYS A 62 3.71 -17.23 2.47
N ALA A 63 4.89 -17.35 1.87
CA ALA A 63 6.02 -18.07 2.44
C ALA A 63 6.67 -17.37 3.65
N LYS A 64 6.47 -16.05 3.81
CA LYS A 64 7.02 -15.26 4.91
C LYS A 64 5.94 -14.40 5.54
N LEU A 65 6.00 -14.29 6.87
CA LEU A 65 5.14 -13.41 7.65
C LEU A 65 5.53 -11.94 7.49
N GLY A 66 4.63 -11.04 7.87
CA GLY A 66 4.79 -9.58 7.77
C GLY A 66 3.86 -8.95 6.74
N GLY A 67 3.25 -9.73 5.86
CA GLY A 67 2.31 -9.27 4.86
C GLY A 67 2.89 -8.13 4.01
N LYS A 68 2.19 -7.00 3.92
CA LYS A 68 2.61 -5.85 3.11
C LYS A 68 3.84 -5.11 3.65
N LEU A 69 4.23 -5.32 4.91
CA LEU A 69 5.46 -4.72 5.47
C LEU A 69 6.71 -5.17 4.70
N LEU A 70 6.73 -6.42 4.23
CA LEU A 70 7.83 -6.98 3.43
C LEU A 70 8.05 -6.25 2.09
N LEU A 71 7.06 -5.47 1.66
CA LEU A 71 7.12 -4.70 0.40
C LEU A 71 7.57 -3.26 0.62
N GLN A 72 7.68 -2.81 1.89
CA GLN A 72 7.96 -1.41 2.21
C GLN A 72 9.42 -1.23 2.59
N THR A 73 10.20 -0.72 1.63
CA THR A 73 11.60 -0.35 1.86
C THR A 73 11.70 1.05 2.49
N HIS A 74 10.68 1.89 2.41
CA HIS A 74 10.65 3.19 3.08
C HIS A 74 10.39 3.09 4.60
N LYS A 75 10.69 4.17 5.33
CA LYS A 75 10.42 4.30 6.78
C LYS A 75 8.97 4.68 7.04
N PHE A 76 8.36 4.14 8.09
CA PHE A 76 6.95 4.42 8.44
C PHE A 76 6.78 5.64 9.35
N PHE A 77 5.58 6.25 9.27
CA PHE A 77 5.07 7.21 10.25
C PHE A 77 4.48 6.52 11.47
N GLY A 78 4.23 7.31 12.51
CA GLY A 78 3.62 6.86 13.76
C GLY A 78 4.46 7.23 14.97
N SER A 79 4.18 6.52 16.07
CA SER A 79 4.98 6.52 17.29
C SER A 79 6.17 5.57 17.15
N GLU A 80 7.38 6.05 17.45
CA GLU A 80 8.58 5.19 17.52
C GLU A 80 8.42 4.11 18.60
N GLU A 81 7.87 4.47 19.76
CA GLU A 81 7.68 3.57 20.91
C GLU A 81 6.68 2.44 20.63
N ASP A 82 5.56 2.75 19.98
CA ASP A 82 4.45 1.80 19.86
C ASP A 82 4.45 0.99 18.58
N CYS A 83 5.07 1.54 17.53
CA CYS A 83 4.92 1.11 16.14
C CYS A 83 6.24 1.17 15.36
N PHE A 84 7.38 1.37 16.01
CA PHE A 84 8.70 1.43 15.36
C PHE A 84 8.78 2.48 14.24
N ALA A 85 8.06 3.60 14.36
CA ALA A 85 8.13 4.68 13.38
C ALA A 85 9.57 5.16 13.18
N GLY A 86 9.94 5.47 11.94
CA GLY A 86 11.33 5.71 11.55
C GLY A 86 12.13 4.44 11.20
N THR A 87 11.57 3.24 11.40
CA THR A 87 12.12 1.97 10.90
C THR A 87 11.46 1.57 9.57
N ARG A 88 12.20 0.84 8.72
CA ARG A 88 11.69 0.35 7.43
C ARG A 88 10.75 -0.84 7.64
N GLY A 89 9.74 -0.98 6.78
CA GLY A 89 8.74 -2.04 6.92
C GLY A 89 9.30 -3.46 6.97
N VAL A 90 10.25 -3.75 6.09
CA VAL A 90 10.94 -5.04 6.04
C VAL A 90 11.61 -5.39 7.38
N ASP A 91 12.17 -4.40 8.08
CA ASP A 91 12.83 -4.59 9.36
C ASP A 91 11.77 -4.81 10.48
N ILE A 92 10.63 -4.10 10.43
CA ILE A 92 9.50 -4.30 11.36
C ILE A 92 8.88 -5.70 11.22
N ALA A 93 8.72 -6.18 9.98
CA ALA A 93 8.19 -7.51 9.70
C ALA A 93 9.02 -8.59 10.41
N HIS A 94 10.35 -8.49 10.33
CA HIS A 94 11.27 -9.42 10.97
C HIS A 94 11.14 -9.39 12.51
N ILE A 95 11.10 -8.20 13.11
CA ILE A 95 10.92 -8.03 14.56
C ILE A 95 9.63 -8.71 15.06
N LEU A 96 8.52 -8.50 14.34
CA LEU A 96 7.22 -9.09 14.71
C LEU A 96 7.19 -10.60 14.50
N GLU A 97 7.78 -11.09 13.39
CA GLU A 97 7.88 -12.51 13.11
C GLU A 97 8.70 -13.25 14.17
N GLU A 98 9.89 -12.76 14.53
CA GLU A 98 10.73 -13.34 15.59
C GLU A 98 9.97 -13.42 16.92
N LYS A 99 9.26 -12.34 17.26
CA LYS A 99 8.46 -12.30 18.49
C LYS A 99 7.33 -13.34 18.48
N VAL A 100 6.57 -13.48 17.39
CA VAL A 100 5.52 -14.50 17.27
C VAL A 100 6.11 -15.91 17.37
N ARG A 101 7.24 -16.17 16.70
CA ARG A 101 7.90 -17.48 16.69
C ARG A 101 8.48 -17.88 18.06
N SER A 102 8.69 -16.92 18.96
CA SER A 102 9.17 -17.20 20.33
C SER A 102 8.13 -17.88 21.23
N PHE A 103 6.85 -17.83 20.88
CA PHE A 103 5.76 -18.41 21.68
C PHE A 103 5.54 -19.89 21.35
N LYS A 104 5.54 -20.75 22.38
CA LYS A 104 5.30 -22.20 22.23
C LYS A 104 3.84 -22.58 21.98
N ASN A 105 2.91 -21.69 22.36
CA ASN A 105 1.46 -21.84 22.19
C ASN A 105 0.95 -21.22 20.87
N VAL A 106 1.85 -20.93 19.92
CA VAL A 106 1.49 -20.46 18.59
C VAL A 106 1.96 -21.46 17.55
N LYS A 107 1.03 -21.96 16.73
CA LYS A 107 1.32 -22.75 15.54
C LYS A 107 1.16 -21.87 14.31
N ILE A 108 2.14 -21.91 13.41
CA ILE A 108 2.20 -21.04 12.23
C ILE A 108 2.09 -21.91 10.98
N TYR A 109 1.11 -21.61 10.13
CA TYR A 109 0.94 -22.16 8.80
C TYR A 109 1.23 -21.08 7.75
N THR A 110 2.40 -21.13 7.14
CA THR A 110 2.74 -20.34 5.94
C THR A 110 2.34 -21.10 4.68
N GLU A 111 2.32 -20.42 3.54
CA GLU A 111 1.92 -20.99 2.25
C GLU A 111 0.56 -21.72 2.33
N THR A 112 -0.34 -21.20 3.18
CA THR A 112 -1.58 -21.87 3.54
C THR A 112 -2.74 -20.91 3.36
N SER A 113 -3.76 -21.32 2.60
CA SER A 113 -4.98 -20.53 2.40
C SER A 113 -6.12 -21.06 3.28
N VAL A 114 -6.85 -20.18 3.96
CA VAL A 114 -8.14 -20.55 4.55
C VAL A 114 -9.20 -20.52 3.44
N ILE A 115 -9.65 -21.70 3.03
CA ILE A 115 -10.49 -21.89 1.85
C ILE A 115 -11.98 -21.90 2.16
N GLY A 116 -12.36 -22.07 3.42
CA GLY A 116 -13.73 -22.00 3.87
C GLY A 116 -13.85 -21.92 5.39
N VAL A 117 -14.97 -21.35 5.85
CA VAL A 117 -15.44 -21.41 7.23
C VAL A 117 -16.84 -22.01 7.19
N PHE A 118 -17.09 -23.03 8.00
CA PHE A 118 -18.30 -23.84 7.97
C PHE A 118 -19.13 -23.63 9.23
N LYS A 119 -20.44 -23.93 9.13
CA LYS A 119 -21.43 -23.64 10.18
C LYS A 119 -21.18 -24.39 11.51
N ASP A 120 -20.44 -25.50 11.46
CA ASP A 120 -20.04 -26.31 12.61
C ASP A 120 -18.78 -25.78 13.34
N LYS A 121 -18.40 -24.51 13.11
CA LYS A 121 -17.23 -23.83 13.71
C LYS A 121 -15.88 -24.42 13.30
N LYS A 122 -15.82 -24.92 12.08
CA LYS A 122 -14.59 -25.44 11.47
C LYS A 122 -14.11 -24.55 10.33
N ALA A 123 -12.80 -24.45 10.18
CA ALA A 123 -12.16 -23.84 9.03
C ALA A 123 -11.42 -24.90 8.22
N GLY A 124 -11.52 -24.79 6.90
CA GLY A 124 -10.72 -25.59 5.96
C GLY A 124 -9.47 -24.83 5.56
N LEU A 125 -8.31 -25.43 5.77
CA LEU A 125 -7.00 -24.90 5.37
C LEU A 125 -6.47 -25.72 4.21
N PHE A 126 -6.01 -25.05 3.16
CA PHE A 126 -5.25 -25.66 2.08
C PHE A 126 -3.77 -25.37 2.32
N VAL A 127 -3.07 -26.36 2.88
CA VAL A 127 -1.69 -26.23 3.38
C VAL A 127 -0.69 -26.54 2.28
N GLU A 128 0.25 -25.62 2.07
CA GLU A 128 1.35 -25.71 1.08
C GLU A 128 0.89 -26.02 -0.36
N ASN A 129 -0.35 -25.69 -0.68
CA ASN A 129 -1.05 -26.11 -1.89
C ASN A 129 -1.04 -27.64 -2.15
N LYS A 130 -1.04 -28.46 -1.09
CA LYS A 130 -0.93 -29.92 -1.17
C LYS A 130 -2.05 -30.68 -0.49
N HIS A 131 -2.28 -30.41 0.80
CA HIS A 131 -3.20 -31.20 1.61
C HIS A 131 -4.18 -30.32 2.39
N TYR A 132 -5.31 -30.92 2.74
CA TYR A 132 -6.38 -30.27 3.47
C TYR A 132 -6.25 -30.53 4.98
N VAL A 133 -6.46 -29.48 5.76
CA VAL A 133 -6.49 -29.53 7.22
C VAL A 133 -7.77 -28.89 7.72
N VAL A 134 -8.44 -29.54 8.65
CA VAL A 134 -9.65 -29.02 9.30
C VAL A 134 -9.28 -28.50 10.68
N VAL A 135 -9.64 -27.25 10.98
CA VAL A 135 -9.34 -26.59 12.24
C VAL A 135 -10.62 -26.23 12.98
N ASP A 136 -10.80 -26.80 14.17
CA ASP A 136 -11.77 -26.36 15.17
C ASP A 136 -11.24 -25.12 15.91
N PHE A 137 -12.09 -24.12 16.14
CA PHE A 137 -11.71 -22.88 16.83
C PHE A 137 -12.83 -22.32 17.72
N LYS A 138 -12.44 -21.58 18.78
CA LYS A 138 -13.40 -20.87 19.65
C LYS A 138 -13.62 -19.42 19.22
N GLY A 139 -12.59 -18.78 18.68
CA GLY A 139 -12.63 -17.44 18.11
C GLY A 139 -11.89 -17.34 16.78
N LEU A 140 -12.28 -16.39 15.94
CA LEU A 140 -11.71 -16.16 14.61
C LEU A 140 -11.34 -14.68 14.44
N ILE A 141 -10.08 -14.39 14.09
CA ILE A 141 -9.62 -13.05 13.73
C ILE A 141 -9.25 -13.01 12.25
N LEU A 142 -9.88 -12.10 11.50
CA LEU A 142 -9.55 -11.84 10.10
C LEU A 142 -8.61 -10.63 10.00
N SER A 143 -7.38 -10.91 9.55
CA SER A 143 -6.31 -9.95 9.25
C SER A 143 -5.79 -10.15 7.80
N SER A 144 -6.68 -10.58 6.91
CA SER A 144 -6.44 -10.86 5.48
C SER A 144 -6.12 -9.63 4.62
N GLY A 145 -6.12 -8.44 5.22
CA GLY A 145 -5.82 -7.17 4.57
C GLY A 145 -6.87 -6.74 3.53
N ALA A 146 -6.40 -6.10 2.46
CA ALA A 146 -7.25 -5.57 1.40
C ALA A 146 -6.62 -5.81 0.02
N ARG A 147 -7.45 -5.70 -1.02
CA ARG A 147 -7.10 -5.90 -2.43
C ARG A 147 -7.19 -4.59 -3.19
N GLU A 148 -6.33 -4.40 -4.18
CA GLU A 148 -6.33 -3.21 -5.02
C GLU A 148 -7.59 -3.13 -5.88
N LYS A 149 -8.19 -1.94 -5.95
CA LYS A 149 -9.27 -1.66 -6.90
C LYS A 149 -8.70 -1.48 -8.30
N SER A 150 -9.49 -1.91 -9.28
CA SER A 150 -9.23 -1.63 -10.69
C SER A 150 -10.03 -0.41 -11.14
N VAL A 151 -9.63 0.17 -12.27
CA VAL A 151 -10.34 1.26 -12.95
C VAL A 151 -10.55 0.90 -14.42
N LEU A 152 -11.62 1.46 -15.01
CA LEU A 152 -12.03 1.20 -16.39
C LEU A 152 -11.50 2.29 -17.31
N PHE A 153 -10.78 1.88 -18.34
CA PHE A 153 -10.29 2.71 -19.43
C PHE A 153 -9.89 1.79 -20.59
N LYS A 154 -9.77 2.33 -21.79
CA LYS A 154 -9.34 1.54 -22.96
C LYS A 154 -7.95 0.95 -22.72
N GLY A 155 -7.76 -0.34 -22.96
CA GLY A 155 -6.47 -1.03 -22.77
C GLY A 155 -6.11 -1.30 -21.31
N ASN A 156 -7.09 -1.28 -20.40
CA ASN A 156 -6.91 -1.59 -18.98
C ASN A 156 -6.51 -3.06 -18.69
N ASP A 157 -6.45 -3.90 -19.71
CA ASP A 157 -6.04 -5.30 -19.68
C ASP A 157 -4.65 -5.56 -20.28
N LEU A 158 -4.04 -4.55 -20.91
CA LEU A 158 -2.74 -4.69 -21.56
C LEU A 158 -1.64 -5.10 -20.55
N PRO A 159 -0.73 -6.02 -20.92
CA PRO A 159 0.51 -6.24 -20.19
C PRO A 159 1.25 -4.91 -19.98
N GLY A 160 1.61 -4.60 -18.72
CA GLY A 160 2.07 -3.28 -18.31
C GLY A 160 1.04 -2.50 -17.48
N VAL A 161 -0.24 -2.91 -17.45
CA VAL A 161 -1.26 -2.35 -16.55
C VAL A 161 -1.45 -3.24 -15.32
N TYR A 162 -0.98 -2.80 -14.15
CA TYR A 162 -1.14 -3.57 -12.92
C TYR A 162 -1.12 -2.68 -11.66
N GLY A 163 -1.50 -3.26 -10.53
CA GLY A 163 -1.59 -2.54 -9.25
C GLY A 163 -0.22 -2.14 -8.72
N ALA A 164 -0.17 -1.04 -7.98
CA ALA A 164 1.05 -0.59 -7.28
C ALA A 164 1.55 -1.62 -6.25
N GLY A 165 0.67 -2.38 -5.61
CA GLY A 165 1.05 -3.49 -4.72
C GLY A 165 1.71 -4.65 -5.46
N ALA A 166 1.22 -4.99 -6.65
CA ALA A 166 1.89 -5.96 -7.53
C ALA A 166 3.27 -5.46 -7.99
N PHE A 167 3.37 -4.17 -8.35
CA PHE A 167 4.65 -3.51 -8.64
C PHE A 167 5.65 -3.63 -7.49
N GLN A 168 5.23 -3.26 -6.28
CA GLN A 168 6.08 -3.37 -5.08
C GLN A 168 6.50 -4.82 -4.79
N THR A 169 5.63 -5.79 -5.09
CA THR A 169 5.96 -7.22 -4.96
C THR A 169 7.12 -7.60 -5.89
N LEU A 170 7.03 -7.23 -7.17
CA LEU A 170 8.08 -7.51 -8.14
C LEU A 170 9.39 -6.81 -7.77
N VAL A 171 9.35 -5.50 -7.52
CA VAL A 171 10.59 -4.71 -7.38
C VAL A 171 11.25 -4.88 -6.02
N ASN A 172 10.50 -5.00 -4.92
CA ASN A 172 11.07 -5.00 -3.57
C ASN A 172 11.22 -6.41 -2.97
N ARG A 173 10.27 -7.32 -3.22
CA ARG A 173 10.34 -8.70 -2.69
C ARG A 173 11.11 -9.61 -3.63
N ASP A 174 10.74 -9.60 -4.91
CA ASP A 174 11.29 -10.52 -5.91
C ASP A 174 12.53 -9.95 -6.61
N LEU A 175 12.85 -8.67 -6.38
CA LEU A 175 13.98 -7.94 -6.98
C LEU A 175 13.96 -7.95 -8.52
N VAL A 176 12.76 -7.95 -9.10
CA VAL A 176 12.50 -7.93 -10.54
C VAL A 176 12.14 -6.51 -10.99
N LYS A 177 13.00 -5.91 -11.81
CA LYS A 177 12.74 -4.64 -12.51
C LYS A 177 11.90 -4.88 -13.77
N ALA A 178 10.58 -4.94 -13.61
CA ALA A 178 9.63 -5.24 -14.70
C ALA A 178 9.22 -4.04 -15.57
N ALA A 179 9.64 -2.83 -15.20
CA ALA A 179 9.30 -1.58 -15.91
C ALA A 179 10.55 -0.69 -16.06
N LYS A 180 10.56 0.18 -17.08
CA LYS A 180 11.59 1.21 -17.26
C LYS A 180 11.04 2.60 -16.99
N LYS A 181 9.81 2.89 -17.43
CA LYS A 181 9.17 4.20 -17.28
C LYS A 181 7.68 4.05 -17.06
N ILE A 182 7.19 4.58 -15.94
CA ILE A 182 5.82 4.38 -15.47
C ILE A 182 5.00 5.66 -15.45
N LEU A 183 3.68 5.51 -15.58
CA LEU A 183 2.68 6.49 -15.16
C LEU A 183 1.85 5.88 -14.02
N ILE A 184 1.40 6.68 -13.07
CA ILE A 184 0.61 6.20 -11.92
C ILE A 184 -0.74 6.92 -11.90
N ILE A 185 -1.83 6.16 -11.78
CA ILE A 185 -3.16 6.71 -11.50
C ILE A 185 -3.52 6.48 -10.02
N GLY A 186 -3.79 7.58 -9.31
CA GLY A 186 -4.11 7.65 -7.89
C GLY A 186 -2.98 8.25 -7.05
N SER A 187 -3.32 9.26 -6.24
CA SER A 187 -2.38 9.96 -5.35
C SER A 187 -2.48 9.54 -3.88
N GLY A 188 -3.11 8.41 -3.58
CA GLY A 188 -3.08 7.82 -2.23
C GLY A 188 -1.66 7.39 -1.83
N ASN A 189 -1.45 7.09 -0.54
CA ASN A 189 -0.12 6.69 -0.03
C ASN A 189 0.51 5.53 -0.82
N VAL A 190 -0.32 4.57 -1.27
CA VAL A 190 0.14 3.46 -2.13
C VAL A 190 0.73 3.96 -3.45
N GLY A 191 0.10 4.91 -4.13
CA GLY A 191 0.59 5.48 -5.39
C GLY A 191 1.85 6.33 -5.19
N LEU A 192 1.85 7.20 -4.15
CA LEU A 192 2.99 8.06 -3.83
C LEU A 192 4.23 7.25 -3.43
N ILE A 193 4.07 6.21 -2.62
CA ILE A 193 5.16 5.32 -2.23
C ILE A 193 5.54 4.38 -3.39
N GLY A 194 4.59 3.97 -4.24
CA GLY A 194 4.88 3.28 -5.49
C GLY A 194 5.84 4.07 -6.37
N ALA A 195 5.58 5.37 -6.56
CA ALA A 195 6.49 6.28 -7.26
C ALA A 195 7.87 6.33 -6.59
N TYR A 196 7.90 6.42 -5.26
CA TYR A 196 9.15 6.46 -4.51
C TYR A 196 10.01 5.20 -4.73
N HIS A 197 9.40 4.01 -4.62
CA HIS A 197 10.09 2.75 -4.86
C HIS A 197 10.53 2.61 -6.33
N ALA A 198 9.76 3.14 -7.28
CA ALA A 198 10.17 3.18 -8.69
C ALA A 198 11.46 3.99 -8.86
N LEU A 199 11.50 5.21 -8.32
CA LEU A 199 12.71 6.03 -8.35
C LEU A 199 13.89 5.35 -7.66
N GLN A 200 13.67 4.67 -6.53
CA GLN A 200 14.73 3.92 -5.84
C GLN A 200 15.29 2.75 -6.66
N ALA A 201 14.47 2.14 -7.52
CA ALA A 201 14.87 1.10 -8.47
C ALA A 201 15.44 1.66 -9.80
N GLY A 202 15.61 2.99 -9.91
CA GLY A 202 16.00 3.67 -11.13
C GLY A 202 14.99 3.49 -12.27
N ILE A 203 13.70 3.37 -11.92
CA ILE A 203 12.57 3.37 -12.85
C ILE A 203 12.07 4.80 -12.92
N GLU A 204 11.93 5.29 -14.15
CA GLU A 204 11.45 6.64 -14.44
C GLU A 204 9.95 6.77 -14.16
N VAL A 205 9.51 7.91 -13.64
CA VAL A 205 8.09 8.19 -13.35
C VAL A 205 7.65 9.43 -14.13
N ALA A 206 6.83 9.22 -15.16
CA ALA A 206 6.37 10.29 -16.04
C ALA A 206 5.45 11.28 -15.32
N ALA A 207 4.46 10.76 -14.57
CA ALA A 207 3.52 11.55 -13.80
C ALA A 207 2.74 10.68 -12.81
N ILE A 208 2.16 11.32 -11.79
CA ILE A 208 1.04 10.80 -11.02
C ILE A 208 -0.20 11.61 -11.40
N VAL A 209 -1.31 10.95 -11.71
CA VAL A 209 -2.60 11.62 -11.96
C VAL A 209 -3.62 11.24 -10.90
N GLU A 210 -4.37 12.22 -10.44
CA GLU A 210 -5.42 12.08 -9.44
C GLU A 210 -6.69 12.73 -9.96
N ILE A 211 -7.78 11.96 -9.93
CA ILE A 211 -9.06 12.41 -10.44
C ILE A 211 -9.73 13.41 -9.48
N ALA A 212 -9.39 13.37 -8.20
CA ALA A 212 -9.82 14.37 -7.22
C ALA A 212 -9.06 15.71 -7.39
N PRO A 213 -9.67 16.85 -6.98
CA PRO A 213 -9.01 18.16 -7.01
C PRO A 213 -7.98 18.36 -5.88
N LYS A 214 -7.58 17.28 -5.19
CA LYS A 214 -6.62 17.30 -4.07
C LYS A 214 -5.89 15.97 -3.97
N ILE A 215 -4.70 16.01 -3.36
CA ILE A 215 -3.94 14.80 -3.02
C ILE A 215 -4.70 13.99 -1.95
N ASN A 216 -4.84 12.68 -2.18
CA ASN A 216 -5.50 11.77 -1.23
C ASN A 216 -4.56 11.20 -0.16
N GLY A 217 -3.27 11.05 -0.47
CA GLY A 217 -2.25 10.62 0.50
C GLY A 217 -1.73 11.75 1.38
N TYR A 218 -0.70 11.47 2.17
CA TYR A 218 -0.03 12.47 2.98
C TYR A 218 0.74 13.47 2.11
N LYS A 219 0.54 14.77 2.39
CA LYS A 219 1.21 15.87 1.68
C LYS A 219 2.73 15.70 1.69
N VAL A 220 3.31 15.29 2.81
CA VAL A 220 4.76 15.08 2.93
C VAL A 220 5.30 14.01 1.96
N HIS A 221 4.49 13.00 1.62
CA HIS A 221 4.86 12.03 0.59
C HIS A 221 4.76 12.62 -0.82
N ALA A 222 3.71 13.39 -1.10
CA ALA A 222 3.56 14.08 -2.38
C ALA A 222 4.69 15.10 -2.60
N ASP A 223 5.02 15.90 -1.59
CA ASP A 223 6.12 16.87 -1.63
C ASP A 223 7.49 16.17 -1.78
N LYS A 224 7.68 14.99 -1.17
CA LYS A 224 8.87 14.15 -1.41
C LYS A 224 9.00 13.78 -2.89
N ILE A 225 7.91 13.36 -3.52
CA ILE A 225 7.89 12.97 -4.95
C ILE A 225 8.09 14.18 -5.87
N LYS A 226 7.42 15.31 -5.59
CA LYS A 226 7.58 16.56 -6.34
C LYS A 226 9.02 17.06 -6.32
N ARG A 227 9.66 17.09 -5.14
CA ARG A 227 11.09 17.45 -4.98
C ARG A 227 12.04 16.57 -5.80
N MET A 228 11.66 15.32 -6.07
CA MET A 228 12.44 14.41 -6.90
C MET A 228 12.24 14.63 -8.40
N GLY A 229 11.36 15.54 -8.81
CA GLY A 229 11.12 15.93 -10.20
C GLY A 229 9.89 15.28 -10.84
N VAL A 230 9.01 14.64 -10.07
CA VAL A 230 7.82 13.95 -10.61
C VAL A 230 6.58 14.83 -10.41
N PRO A 231 5.86 15.21 -11.49
CA PRO A 231 4.65 16.01 -11.38
C PRO A 231 3.46 15.19 -10.89
N ILE A 232 2.55 15.87 -10.19
CA ILE A 232 1.27 15.33 -9.75
C ILE A 232 0.16 16.21 -10.34
N TYR A 233 -0.66 15.65 -11.22
CA TYR A 233 -1.78 16.36 -11.84
C TYR A 233 -3.08 15.99 -11.13
N LEU A 234 -3.78 16.99 -10.63
CA LEU A 234 -5.07 16.86 -9.97
C LEU A 234 -6.20 17.03 -10.98
N SER A 235 -7.43 16.65 -10.62
CA SER A 235 -8.59 16.66 -11.51
C SER A 235 -8.28 16.01 -12.87
N THR A 236 -7.47 14.94 -12.88
CA THR A 236 -6.94 14.30 -14.08
C THR A 236 -7.06 12.79 -13.97
N THR A 237 -7.51 12.11 -15.02
CA THR A 237 -7.63 10.65 -15.05
C THR A 237 -7.00 10.05 -16.30
N VAL A 238 -6.76 8.74 -16.28
CA VAL A 238 -6.35 7.97 -17.46
C VAL A 238 -7.57 7.70 -18.33
N ILE A 239 -7.43 7.94 -19.64
CA ILE A 239 -8.48 7.65 -20.63
C ILE A 239 -8.14 6.44 -21.51
N ALA A 240 -6.86 6.18 -21.75
CA ALA A 240 -6.41 5.04 -22.54
C ALA A 240 -4.98 4.62 -22.18
N ALA A 241 -4.72 3.32 -22.26
CA ALA A 241 -3.38 2.75 -22.44
C ALA A 241 -3.36 2.03 -23.79
N GLU A 242 -2.28 2.21 -24.55
CA GLU A 242 -2.18 1.70 -25.93
C GLU A 242 -0.78 1.13 -26.20
N GLY A 243 -0.71 0.20 -27.14
CA GLY A 243 0.51 -0.42 -27.64
C GLY A 243 0.23 -1.78 -28.27
N ASN A 244 1.23 -2.38 -28.92
CA ASN A 244 1.09 -3.68 -29.56
C ASN A 244 1.40 -4.84 -28.59
N GLY A 245 0.37 -5.44 -28.01
CA GLY A 245 0.49 -6.57 -27.08
C GLY A 245 1.01 -6.23 -25.68
N LYS A 246 1.34 -4.96 -25.42
CA LYS A 246 1.71 -4.39 -24.11
C LYS A 246 1.55 -2.87 -24.15
N VAL A 247 1.67 -2.22 -22.99
CA VAL A 247 1.66 -0.76 -22.89
C VAL A 247 2.92 -0.17 -23.53
N GLU A 248 2.73 0.81 -24.41
CA GLU A 248 3.79 1.64 -25.02
C GLU A 248 3.52 3.13 -24.78
N ARG A 249 2.26 3.50 -24.53
CA ARG A 249 1.85 4.85 -24.18
C ARG A 249 0.60 4.86 -23.31
N VAL A 250 0.45 5.92 -22.52
CA VAL A 250 -0.73 6.19 -21.69
C VAL A 250 -1.19 7.61 -21.93
N THR A 251 -2.50 7.79 -22.13
CA THR A 251 -3.12 9.08 -22.32
C THR A 251 -3.99 9.43 -21.12
N VAL A 252 -3.83 10.66 -20.65
CA VAL A 252 -4.55 11.24 -19.52
C VAL A 252 -5.29 12.50 -19.97
N ALA A 253 -6.37 12.86 -19.29
CA ALA A 253 -7.12 14.09 -19.53
C ALA A 253 -7.64 14.65 -18.21
N GLU A 254 -7.82 15.97 -18.16
CA GLU A 254 -8.53 16.63 -17.06
C GLU A 254 -9.99 16.16 -17.01
N VAL A 255 -10.64 16.30 -15.86
CA VAL A 255 -12.05 15.95 -15.66
C VAL A 255 -12.86 17.16 -15.22
N ASP A 256 -14.13 17.19 -15.61
CA ASP A 256 -15.11 18.17 -15.13
C ASP A 256 -15.58 17.87 -13.69
N GLU A 257 -16.46 18.71 -13.15
CA GLU A 257 -17.05 18.53 -11.80
C GLU A 257 -17.86 17.23 -11.66
N LYS A 258 -18.30 16.64 -12.79
CA LYS A 258 -19.02 15.37 -12.87
C LYS A 258 -18.08 14.19 -13.15
N TRP A 259 -16.76 14.43 -13.13
CA TRP A 259 -15.71 13.44 -13.30
C TRP A 259 -15.66 12.86 -14.72
N ASN A 260 -16.23 13.57 -15.70
CA ASN A 260 -16.12 13.22 -17.11
C ASN A 260 -14.81 13.77 -17.68
N PRO A 261 -14.06 12.96 -18.46
CA PRO A 261 -12.87 13.45 -19.13
C PRO A 261 -13.16 14.57 -20.13
N ILE A 262 -12.34 15.62 -20.11
CA ILE A 262 -12.33 16.75 -21.06
C ILE A 262 -11.27 16.44 -22.12
N LEU A 263 -11.66 15.83 -23.23
CA LEU A 263 -10.75 15.22 -24.20
C LEU A 263 -9.79 16.24 -24.85
N GLU A 264 -10.16 17.50 -24.92
CA GLU A 264 -9.36 18.60 -25.45
C GLU A 264 -8.09 18.88 -24.60
N THR A 265 -8.08 18.43 -23.34
CA THR A 265 -6.95 18.57 -22.41
C THR A 265 -6.00 17.36 -22.43
N ALA A 266 -6.24 16.41 -23.35
CA ALA A 266 -5.53 15.14 -23.37
C ALA A 266 -4.02 15.31 -23.57
N ARG A 267 -3.25 14.53 -22.82
CA ARG A 267 -1.78 14.43 -22.89
C ARG A 267 -1.38 12.97 -22.94
N THR A 268 -0.52 12.63 -23.89
CA THR A 268 -0.01 11.25 -24.07
C THR A 268 1.43 11.17 -23.61
N TYR A 269 1.75 10.15 -22.82
CA TYR A 269 3.09 9.87 -22.32
C TYR A 269 3.58 8.53 -22.87
N GLU A 270 4.80 8.51 -23.41
CA GLU A 270 5.50 7.25 -23.71
C GLU A 270 5.98 6.62 -22.40
N VAL A 271 5.38 5.49 -22.05
CA VAL A 271 5.61 4.72 -20.82
C VAL A 271 5.39 3.24 -21.14
N ASP A 272 6.11 2.35 -20.46
CA ASP A 272 5.95 0.90 -20.64
C ASP A 272 5.03 0.25 -19.59
N THR A 273 4.57 1.04 -18.61
CA THR A 273 3.76 0.54 -17.50
C THR A 273 2.85 1.63 -16.94
N LEU A 274 1.63 1.24 -16.60
CA LEU A 274 0.65 2.04 -15.86
C LEU A 274 0.35 1.37 -14.52
N LEU A 275 0.73 2.02 -13.42
CA LEU A 275 0.38 1.57 -12.08
C LEU A 275 -0.98 2.10 -11.66
N VAL A 276 -1.85 1.20 -11.22
CA VAL A 276 -3.19 1.52 -10.74
C VAL A 276 -3.20 1.55 -9.21
N ALA A 277 -3.46 2.71 -8.62
CA ALA A 277 -3.47 2.96 -7.18
C ALA A 277 -4.73 3.73 -6.73
N VAL A 278 -5.90 3.32 -7.23
CA VAL A 278 -7.20 4.02 -7.06
C VAL A 278 -8.02 3.55 -5.84
N GLY A 279 -7.33 3.04 -4.82
CA GLY A 279 -7.93 2.59 -3.57
C GLY A 279 -7.98 1.06 -3.41
N LEU A 280 -8.50 0.64 -2.25
CA LEU A 280 -8.49 -0.74 -1.80
C LEU A 280 -9.90 -1.22 -1.43
N SER A 281 -10.12 -2.53 -1.50
CA SER A 281 -11.33 -3.23 -1.06
C SER A 281 -10.95 -4.27 -0.02
N SER A 282 -11.64 -4.27 1.12
CA SER A 282 -11.38 -5.24 2.19
C SER A 282 -11.49 -6.69 1.71
N ALA A 283 -10.63 -7.56 2.24
CA ALA A 283 -10.63 -9.00 2.00
C ALA A 283 -11.39 -9.76 3.12
N ASP A 284 -12.64 -9.39 3.37
CA ASP A 284 -13.45 -9.84 4.51
C ASP A 284 -14.47 -10.93 4.17
N GLU A 285 -14.29 -11.69 3.07
CA GLU A 285 -15.24 -12.72 2.64
C GLU A 285 -15.57 -13.74 3.75
N LEU A 286 -14.55 -14.18 4.48
CA LEU A 286 -14.69 -15.16 5.55
C LEU A 286 -15.31 -14.56 6.82
N TYR A 287 -15.10 -13.27 7.07
CA TYR A 287 -15.73 -12.57 8.19
C TYR A 287 -17.24 -12.55 8.02
N THR A 288 -17.74 -12.11 6.85
CA THR A 288 -19.18 -12.05 6.59
C THR A 288 -19.86 -13.40 6.79
N LEU A 289 -19.19 -14.49 6.38
CA LEU A 289 -19.72 -15.83 6.53
C LEU A 289 -19.76 -16.30 7.99
N ALA A 290 -18.67 -16.10 8.73
CA ALA A 290 -18.57 -16.45 10.14
C ALA A 290 -19.54 -15.64 11.03
N ASP A 291 -19.73 -14.36 10.71
CA ASP A 291 -20.67 -13.47 11.40
C ASP A 291 -22.12 -13.94 11.21
N GLN A 292 -22.49 -14.32 9.99
CA GLN A 292 -23.81 -14.92 9.70
C GLN A 292 -24.06 -16.23 10.46
N TYR A 293 -23.01 -16.97 10.81
CA TYR A 293 -23.12 -18.19 11.61
C TYR A 293 -23.11 -17.92 13.13
N GLY A 294 -22.97 -16.65 13.56
CA GLY A 294 -22.96 -16.27 14.97
C GLY A 294 -21.68 -16.65 15.70
N PHE A 295 -20.54 -16.63 15.02
CA PHE A 295 -19.24 -16.96 15.63
C PHE A 295 -18.65 -15.76 16.38
N ASN A 296 -17.77 -16.03 17.34
CA ASN A 296 -16.90 -14.99 17.91
C ASN A 296 -15.86 -14.59 16.87
N VAL A 297 -16.20 -13.61 16.03
CA VAL A 297 -15.37 -13.19 14.89
C VAL A 297 -15.06 -11.69 14.94
N MET A 298 -13.82 -11.32 14.64
CA MET A 298 -13.38 -9.92 14.61
C MET A 298 -12.50 -9.64 13.38
N LYS A 299 -12.49 -8.39 12.93
CA LYS A 299 -11.57 -7.90 11.88
C LYS A 299 -10.46 -7.05 12.49
N THR A 300 -9.33 -6.96 11.78
CA THR A 300 -8.25 -6.03 12.13
C THR A 300 -7.36 -5.67 10.93
N GLY A 301 -6.64 -4.54 11.03
CA GLY A 301 -5.86 -3.95 9.93
C GLY A 301 -6.74 -3.54 8.76
N ASP A 302 -6.17 -3.58 7.54
CA ASP A 302 -6.88 -3.18 6.30
C ASP A 302 -8.12 -4.04 5.97
N CYS A 303 -8.29 -5.19 6.63
CA CYS A 303 -9.52 -5.98 6.54
C CYS A 303 -10.70 -5.29 7.27
N ASP A 304 -10.40 -4.57 8.35
CA ASP A 304 -11.38 -3.77 9.08
C ASP A 304 -11.51 -2.37 8.48
N GLU A 305 -10.39 -1.65 8.43
CA GLU A 305 -10.32 -0.26 8.03
C GLU A 305 -8.99 0.03 7.35
N ILE A 306 -9.02 0.62 6.16
CA ILE A 306 -7.81 0.99 5.41
C ILE A 306 -7.10 2.14 6.13
N ALA A 307 -5.89 1.87 6.63
CA ALA A 307 -5.13 2.84 7.41
C ALA A 307 -3.61 2.62 7.25
N GLU A 308 -2.81 3.44 7.94
CA GLU A 308 -1.36 3.26 8.00
C GLU A 308 -0.95 1.99 8.77
N ALA A 309 0.25 1.49 8.49
CA ALA A 309 0.77 0.28 9.13
C ALA A 309 0.86 0.41 10.66
N SER A 310 1.17 1.60 11.17
CA SER A 310 1.18 1.91 12.61
C SER A 310 -0.21 1.71 13.24
N SER A 311 -1.26 2.20 12.57
CA SER A 311 -2.65 1.94 12.95
C SER A 311 -3.01 0.47 12.90
N ALA A 312 -2.57 -0.26 11.86
CA ALA A 312 -2.82 -1.69 11.74
C ALA A 312 -2.15 -2.50 12.86
N MET A 313 -0.90 -2.20 13.21
CA MET A 313 -0.19 -2.88 14.31
C MET A 313 -0.89 -2.65 15.64
N PHE A 314 -1.22 -1.40 15.96
CA PHE A 314 -1.87 -1.06 17.22
C PHE A 314 -3.31 -1.59 17.30
N GLY A 315 -4.06 -1.50 16.20
CA GLY A 315 -5.38 -2.12 16.05
C GLY A 315 -5.34 -3.64 16.24
N GLY A 316 -4.28 -4.30 15.76
CA GLY A 316 -4.04 -5.72 16.00
C GLY A 316 -3.95 -6.06 17.49
N LYS A 317 -3.18 -5.27 18.26
CA LYS A 317 -3.05 -5.47 19.71
C LYS A 317 -4.42 -5.36 20.42
N ILE A 318 -5.18 -4.32 20.08
CA ILE A 318 -6.53 -4.11 20.62
C ILE A 318 -7.45 -5.27 20.26
N THR A 319 -7.48 -5.71 19.00
CA THR A 319 -8.34 -6.83 18.56
C THR A 319 -7.99 -8.13 19.27
N GLY A 320 -6.70 -8.42 19.49
CA GLY A 320 -6.26 -9.59 20.27
C GLY A 320 -6.82 -9.58 21.70
N ARG A 321 -6.73 -8.44 22.39
CA ARG A 321 -7.30 -8.27 23.74
C ARG A 321 -8.82 -8.35 23.75
N LYS A 322 -9.51 -7.76 22.78
CA LYS A 322 -10.97 -7.87 22.63
C LYS A 322 -11.41 -9.31 22.43
N MET A 323 -10.69 -10.08 21.60
CA MET A 323 -10.97 -11.50 21.39
C MET A 323 -10.76 -12.30 22.68
N ALA A 324 -9.67 -12.05 23.41
CA ALA A 324 -9.44 -12.69 24.71
C ALA A 324 -10.58 -12.42 25.70
N ALA A 325 -11.04 -11.17 25.80
CA ALA A 325 -12.18 -10.80 26.65
C ALA A 325 -13.48 -11.49 26.21
N ALA A 326 -13.75 -11.55 24.89
CA ALA A 326 -14.92 -12.25 24.33
C ALA A 326 -14.90 -13.76 24.62
N LEU A 327 -13.70 -14.34 24.81
CA LEU A 327 -13.51 -15.74 25.21
C LEU A 327 -13.40 -15.93 26.74
N GLY A 328 -13.77 -14.93 27.53
CA GLY A 328 -13.92 -15.01 28.98
C GLY A 328 -12.65 -14.72 29.79
N LYS A 329 -11.60 -14.17 29.18
CA LYS A 329 -10.37 -13.79 29.88
C LYS A 329 -10.57 -12.48 30.65
N THR A 330 -10.34 -12.49 31.96
CA THR A 330 -10.59 -11.35 32.86
C THR A 330 -9.45 -10.33 32.95
N ASP A 331 -8.20 -10.74 32.67
CA ASP A 331 -7.01 -9.87 32.62
C ASP A 331 -6.74 -9.28 31.22
N ALA A 332 -7.74 -9.31 30.33
CA ALA A 332 -7.68 -8.78 28.97
C ALA A 332 -8.08 -7.29 28.88
N ALA A 333 -7.96 -6.53 29.97
CA ALA A 333 -8.35 -5.12 30.02
C ALA A 333 -7.56 -4.28 28.99
N ILE A 334 -8.27 -3.39 28.30
CA ILE A 334 -7.69 -2.44 27.36
C ILE A 334 -7.73 -1.08 28.03
N ASP A 335 -6.55 -0.51 28.29
CA ASP A 335 -6.43 0.82 28.89
C ASP A 335 -7.03 1.89 27.96
N GLU A 336 -7.72 2.88 28.53
CA GLU A 336 -8.33 3.98 27.75
C GLU A 336 -7.29 4.76 26.94
N SER A 337 -6.05 4.86 27.44
CA SER A 337 -4.92 5.47 26.73
C SER A 337 -4.59 4.75 25.42
N TRP A 338 -4.82 3.44 25.33
CA TRP A 338 -4.63 2.68 24.08
C TRP A 338 -5.68 3.10 23.06
N LEU A 339 -6.95 3.23 23.47
CA LEU A 339 -8.01 3.65 22.57
C LEU A 339 -7.76 5.08 22.04
N LYS A 340 -7.33 5.99 22.92
CA LYS A 340 -6.93 7.36 22.54
C LYS A 340 -5.76 7.34 21.55
N LYS A 341 -4.72 6.55 21.82
CA LYS A 341 -3.55 6.42 20.94
C LYS A 341 -3.92 5.83 19.58
N ALA A 342 -4.76 4.80 19.56
CA ALA A 342 -5.27 4.18 18.32
C ALA A 342 -6.05 5.20 17.48
N ALA A 343 -6.91 6.01 18.12
CA ALA A 343 -7.65 7.06 17.44
C ALA A 343 -6.71 8.10 16.81
N VAL A 344 -5.66 8.52 17.53
CA VAL A 344 -4.65 9.45 17.01
C VAL A 344 -3.90 8.87 15.81
N LEU A 345 -3.45 7.61 15.89
CA LEU A 345 -2.72 6.95 14.79
C LEU A 345 -3.60 6.76 13.54
N LYS A 346 -4.91 6.56 13.73
CA LYS A 346 -5.90 6.41 12.65
C LYS A 346 -6.34 7.72 12.03
N SER A 347 -5.98 8.86 12.62
CA SER A 347 -6.37 10.17 12.14
C SER A 347 -6.00 10.35 10.67
N ARG A 348 -6.97 10.86 9.91
CA ARG A 348 -6.72 11.35 8.56
C ARG A 348 -5.80 12.57 8.62
N PRO A 349 -5.08 12.89 7.52
CA PRO A 349 -4.27 14.10 7.48
C PRO A 349 -5.11 15.32 7.87
N GLY A 350 -4.60 16.11 8.82
CA GLY A 350 -5.26 17.30 9.35
C GLY A 350 -4.94 18.56 8.54
N ASN A 351 -4.90 19.70 9.23
CA ASN A 351 -4.67 20.99 8.60
C ASN A 351 -3.26 21.08 8.00
N THR A 352 -3.15 21.83 6.90
CA THR A 352 -1.86 22.18 6.30
C THR A 352 -1.54 23.62 6.66
N LYS A 353 -0.37 23.85 7.24
CA LYS A 353 0.15 25.16 7.60
C LYS A 353 1.01 25.73 6.48
N GLU A 354 1.19 27.04 6.49
CA GLU A 354 2.18 27.69 5.64
C GLU A 354 3.60 27.39 6.13
N MET A 355 4.56 27.46 5.21
CA MET A 355 5.96 27.25 5.55
C MET A 355 6.52 28.48 6.26
N GLU A 356 6.87 28.35 7.53
CA GLU A 356 7.64 29.37 8.25
C GLU A 356 9.12 29.31 7.81
N LYS A 357 9.66 30.42 7.32
CA LYS A 357 11.08 30.50 6.96
C LYS A 357 11.92 30.50 8.25
N PRO A 358 12.86 29.55 8.43
CA PRO A 358 13.67 29.51 9.63
C PRO A 358 14.63 30.71 9.67
N VAL A 359 14.88 31.24 10.87
CA VAL A 359 15.98 32.19 11.08
C VAL A 359 17.30 31.42 10.92
N ILE A 360 18.11 31.79 9.92
CA ILE A 360 19.38 31.12 9.65
C ILE A 360 20.49 31.81 10.44
N THR A 361 21.22 31.04 11.25
CA THR A 361 22.27 31.52 12.16
C THR A 361 23.62 30.90 11.83
N ALA A 362 24.70 31.39 12.46
CA ALA A 362 26.05 30.82 12.32
C ALA A 362 26.17 29.38 12.88
N THR A 363 25.19 28.94 13.67
CA THR A 363 25.04 27.54 14.13
C THR A 363 23.96 26.82 13.35
N PHE A 364 24.07 25.49 13.26
CA PHE A 364 23.06 24.66 12.59
C PHE A 364 21.69 24.83 13.26
N ARG A 365 20.63 24.85 12.45
CA ARG A 365 19.24 24.80 12.88
C ARG A 365 18.44 23.87 11.97
N PRO A 366 17.49 23.10 12.50
CA PRO A 366 16.60 22.31 11.66
C PRO A 366 15.62 23.22 10.92
N LYS A 367 15.38 22.86 9.66
CA LYS A 367 14.35 23.42 8.79
C LYS A 367 13.34 22.31 8.51
N PHE A 368 12.05 22.61 8.70
CA PHE A 368 10.97 21.66 8.50
C PHE A 368 10.14 22.02 7.27
N SER A 369 10.04 21.09 6.33
CA SER A 369 9.09 21.11 5.22
C SER A 369 7.90 20.17 5.47
N CYS A 370 7.67 19.79 6.74
CA CYS A 370 6.55 18.96 7.17
C CYS A 370 5.39 19.87 7.60
N LEU A 371 4.52 20.21 6.65
CA LEU A 371 3.53 21.27 6.80
C LEU A 371 2.12 20.78 7.15
N GLN A 372 1.86 19.47 7.05
CA GLN A 372 0.55 18.89 7.30
C GLN A 372 0.55 18.15 8.64
N GLU A 373 -0.55 18.26 9.38
CA GLU A 373 -0.78 17.48 10.58
C GLU A 373 -0.93 15.99 10.24
N ILE A 374 0.02 15.19 10.72
CA ILE A 374 0.10 13.74 10.50
C ILE A 374 0.64 13.07 11.77
N PRO A 375 0.24 11.83 12.11
CA PRO A 375 0.61 11.21 13.38
C PRO A 375 2.06 10.71 13.32
N CYS A 376 3.04 11.56 13.66
CA CYS A 376 4.46 11.30 13.40
C CYS A 376 5.37 12.04 14.40
N ASN A 377 6.25 11.29 15.10
CA ASN A 377 7.23 11.87 16.04
C ASN A 377 8.73 11.46 15.87
N PRO A 378 9.22 10.73 14.85
CA PRO A 378 10.64 10.34 14.79
C PRO A 378 11.64 11.50 14.95
N CYS A 379 11.37 12.68 14.37
CA CYS A 379 12.30 13.81 14.45
C CYS A 379 12.46 14.38 15.87
N THR A 380 11.41 14.28 16.71
CA THR A 380 11.45 14.76 18.10
C THR A 380 12.13 13.70 18.97
N THR A 381 11.81 12.43 18.77
CA THR A 381 12.37 11.30 19.52
C THR A 381 13.89 11.19 19.38
N VAL A 382 14.42 11.37 18.16
CA VAL A 382 15.86 11.23 17.90
C VAL A 382 16.70 12.43 18.30
N CYS A 383 16.07 13.54 18.73
CA CYS A 383 16.77 14.74 19.13
C CYS A 383 17.35 14.59 20.54
N ALA A 384 18.65 14.29 20.65
CA ALA A 384 19.33 14.15 21.94
C ALA A 384 19.26 15.42 22.83
N LYS A 385 19.12 16.60 22.22
CA LYS A 385 18.94 17.88 22.92
C LYS A 385 17.49 18.20 23.30
N LYS A 386 16.53 17.38 22.86
CA LYS A 386 15.08 17.61 23.01
C LYS A 386 14.64 19.00 22.52
N ALA A 387 15.36 19.53 21.52
CA ALA A 387 15.14 20.85 20.95
C ALA A 387 14.11 20.85 19.81
N ILE A 388 13.70 19.67 19.33
CA ILE A 388 12.59 19.54 18.38
C ILE A 388 11.36 19.09 19.16
N LYS A 389 10.31 19.90 19.13
CA LYS A 389 9.02 19.69 19.81
C LYS A 389 7.90 19.63 18.78
N LEU A 390 6.74 19.12 19.15
CA LEU A 390 5.53 19.23 18.33
C LEU A 390 4.67 20.38 18.87
N LYS A 391 4.12 21.21 17.99
CA LYS A 391 3.28 22.35 18.35
C LYS A 391 2.12 22.49 17.36
N GLY A 392 0.91 22.50 17.89
CA GLY A 392 -0.31 22.68 17.11
C GLY A 392 -1.54 22.67 18.00
N GLU A 393 -2.70 22.59 17.37
CA GLU A 393 -4.00 22.66 18.04
C GLU A 393 -4.42 21.32 18.64
N THR A 394 -3.83 20.21 18.17
CA THR A 394 -4.25 18.88 18.58
C THR A 394 -3.69 18.47 19.93
N GLY A 395 -2.50 18.97 20.30
CA GLY A 395 -1.79 18.54 21.52
C GLY A 395 -1.31 17.08 21.44
N THR A 396 -1.23 16.51 20.25
CA THR A 396 -0.85 15.11 20.03
C THR A 396 0.32 15.00 19.04
N ILE A 397 0.71 13.76 18.70
CA ILE A 397 1.72 13.52 17.65
C ILE A 397 1.27 13.93 16.24
N MET A 398 0.03 14.41 16.07
CA MET A 398 -0.44 15.04 14.84
C MET A 398 0.17 16.41 14.59
N ASP A 399 0.58 17.10 15.65
CA ASP A 399 1.08 18.47 15.56
C ASP A 399 2.39 18.55 14.76
N THR A 400 2.61 19.68 14.11
CA THR A 400 3.79 19.91 13.27
C THR A 400 5.05 20.16 14.10
N PRO A 401 6.24 19.71 13.64
CA PRO A 401 7.48 19.92 14.37
C PRO A 401 7.90 21.40 14.40
N TYR A 402 8.41 21.82 15.54
CA TYR A 402 8.94 23.15 15.82
C TYR A 402 10.29 23.03 16.53
N PHE A 403 11.16 24.02 16.33
CA PHE A 403 12.50 24.04 16.93
C PHE A 403 12.61 25.10 18.03
N ASP A 404 12.96 24.64 19.22
CA ASP A 404 13.12 25.43 20.43
C ASP A 404 14.36 24.96 21.21
N GLY A 405 15.46 25.71 21.10
CA GLY A 405 16.69 25.44 21.83
C GLY A 405 17.93 25.38 20.93
N GLU A 406 18.90 24.55 21.30
CA GLU A 406 20.19 24.44 20.63
C GLU A 406 20.30 23.18 19.77
N CYS A 407 20.87 23.32 18.58
CA CYS A 407 21.13 22.20 17.67
C CYS A 407 22.64 22.01 17.51
N VAL A 408 23.09 20.76 17.71
CA VAL A 408 24.50 20.36 17.60
C VAL A 408 24.89 19.90 16.19
N GLY A 409 23.97 19.97 15.22
CA GLY A 409 24.26 19.58 13.83
C GLY A 409 24.49 18.07 13.60
N CYS A 410 24.01 17.18 14.48
CA CYS A 410 24.28 15.74 14.37
C CYS A 410 23.59 15.02 13.19
N GLY A 411 22.62 15.67 12.54
CA GLY A 411 21.92 15.11 11.36
C GLY A 411 20.91 13.98 11.65
N MET A 412 20.71 13.58 12.90
CA MET A 412 19.85 12.42 13.23
C MET A 412 18.38 12.64 12.86
N CYS A 413 17.82 13.84 13.05
CA CYS A 413 16.46 14.18 12.63
C CYS A 413 16.28 14.18 11.11
N VAL A 414 17.34 14.52 10.35
CA VAL A 414 17.38 14.46 8.89
C VAL A 414 17.36 13.00 8.43
N ALA A 415 18.24 12.16 9.02
CA ALA A 415 18.34 10.74 8.68
C ALA A 415 17.09 9.94 9.06
N ALA A 416 16.45 10.24 10.19
CA ALA A 416 15.30 9.49 10.69
C ALA A 416 13.98 9.87 10.00
N CYS A 417 13.89 11.04 9.35
CA CYS A 417 12.64 11.56 8.83
C CYS A 417 12.02 10.64 7.75
N PRO A 418 10.81 10.07 7.96
CA PRO A 418 10.15 9.23 6.96
C PRO A 418 9.73 9.99 5.69
N GLY A 419 9.38 11.26 5.86
CA GLY A 419 9.00 12.16 4.76
C GLY A 419 10.16 12.83 4.05
N LEU A 420 11.40 12.62 4.51
CA LEU A 420 12.59 13.35 4.04
C LEU A 420 12.41 14.87 4.08
N ALA A 421 11.64 15.37 5.05
CA ALA A 421 11.17 16.75 5.14
C ALA A 421 11.90 17.58 6.22
N VAL A 422 12.99 17.05 6.77
CA VAL A 422 13.86 17.77 7.70
C VAL A 422 15.18 18.04 7.00
N ALA A 423 15.65 19.28 7.07
CA ALA A 423 17.00 19.68 6.67
C ALA A 423 17.72 20.35 7.86
N LEU A 424 19.04 20.44 7.82
CA LEU A 424 19.79 21.34 8.71
C LEU A 424 20.36 22.49 7.89
N VAL A 425 20.24 23.72 8.38
CA VAL A 425 20.76 24.93 7.71
C VAL A 425 21.68 25.70 8.65
N LYS A 426 22.71 26.33 8.09
CA LYS A 426 23.67 27.17 8.82
C LYS A 426 24.17 28.27 7.90
N LYS A 427 24.20 29.51 8.37
CA LYS A 427 24.82 30.64 7.67
C LYS A 427 26.34 30.52 7.79
N VAL A 428 27.05 30.67 6.68
CA VAL A 428 28.51 30.75 6.66
C VAL A 428 28.94 32.22 6.67
N ASP A 429 28.41 32.99 5.73
CA ASP A 429 28.62 34.42 5.58
C ASP A 429 27.37 35.06 4.93
N ASP A 430 27.42 36.32 4.52
CA ASP A 430 26.28 37.02 3.92
C ASP A 430 25.90 36.51 2.51
N ALA A 431 26.81 35.83 1.82
CA ALA A 431 26.57 35.26 0.50
C ALA A 431 26.26 33.75 0.54
N LYS A 432 26.81 33.01 1.50
CA LYS A 432 26.77 31.54 1.54
C LYS A 432 26.15 30.96 2.80
N ALA A 433 25.47 29.84 2.59
CA ALA A 433 24.98 28.97 3.64
C ALA A 433 25.34 27.50 3.35
N GLU A 434 25.28 26.69 4.40
CA GLU A 434 25.33 25.24 4.32
C GLU A 434 23.93 24.67 4.54
N ILE A 435 23.56 23.65 3.76
CA ILE A 435 22.37 22.86 3.97
C ILE A 435 22.69 21.36 3.98
N VAL A 436 22.10 20.62 4.90
CA VAL A 436 22.18 19.15 4.98
C VAL A 436 20.83 18.56 4.60
N LEU A 437 20.80 17.85 3.47
CA LEU A 437 19.60 17.21 2.92
C LEU A 437 19.70 15.68 3.02
N PRO A 438 18.58 14.99 3.24
CA PRO A 438 18.54 13.54 3.20
C PRO A 438 18.52 13.02 1.74
N TYR A 439 19.20 11.92 1.49
CA TYR A 439 19.27 11.25 0.20
C TYR A 439 19.23 9.73 0.39
N GLU A 440 18.28 9.05 -0.25
CA GLU A 440 18.02 7.61 -0.08
C GLU A 440 18.11 6.81 -1.40
N PHE A 441 18.87 7.34 -2.35
CA PHE A 441 19.24 6.64 -3.58
C PHE A 441 20.73 6.27 -3.54
N ASN A 442 21.20 5.56 -4.56
CA ASN A 442 22.63 5.32 -4.75
C ASN A 442 23.36 6.66 -4.85
N CYS A 443 24.20 6.93 -3.86
CA CYS A 443 24.88 8.21 -3.70
C CYS A 443 26.34 8.06 -4.11
N GLU A 444 26.66 8.55 -5.31
CA GLU A 444 28.03 8.54 -5.86
C GLU A 444 28.65 9.95 -5.89
N PHE A 445 27.99 10.92 -5.22
CA PHE A 445 28.41 12.31 -5.20
C PHE A 445 29.80 12.49 -4.55
N LYS A 446 30.62 13.30 -5.20
CA LYS A 446 31.95 13.72 -4.76
C LYS A 446 31.91 15.17 -4.30
N GLU A 447 32.87 15.54 -3.46
CA GLU A 447 33.09 16.94 -3.11
C GLU A 447 33.31 17.77 -4.38
N GLY A 448 32.64 18.92 -4.48
CA GLY A 448 32.65 19.80 -5.65
C GLY A 448 31.54 19.54 -6.67
N ASP A 449 30.85 18.39 -6.63
CA ASP A 449 29.74 18.11 -7.55
C ASP A 449 28.62 19.16 -7.41
N LYS A 450 27.99 19.49 -8.53
CA LYS A 450 26.85 20.42 -8.59
C LYS A 450 25.55 19.64 -8.65
N LEU A 451 24.65 19.88 -7.71
CA LEU A 451 23.36 19.20 -7.63
C LEU A 451 22.20 20.19 -7.80
N PRO A 452 21.17 19.86 -8.61
CA PRO A 452 20.00 20.69 -8.78
C PRO A 452 19.13 20.65 -7.52
N LEU A 453 18.96 21.82 -6.88
CA LEU A 453 18.17 21.97 -5.67
C LEU A 453 16.79 22.54 -5.99
N THR A 454 15.78 22.06 -5.27
CA THR A 454 14.39 22.45 -5.51
C THR A 454 13.71 23.00 -4.27
N ASP A 455 12.66 23.79 -4.47
CA ASP A 455 11.67 24.08 -3.42
C ASP A 455 10.79 22.86 -3.12
N ILE A 456 9.78 23.05 -2.25
CA ILE A 456 8.86 21.99 -1.81
C ILE A 456 7.98 21.44 -2.94
N ASP A 457 7.75 22.22 -4.00
CA ASP A 457 6.94 21.84 -5.17
C ASP A 457 7.78 21.29 -6.32
N GLY A 458 9.09 21.18 -6.13
CA GLY A 458 10.01 20.62 -7.12
C GLY A 458 10.52 21.61 -8.16
N LYS A 459 10.25 22.91 -7.98
CA LYS A 459 10.78 23.96 -8.85
C LYS A 459 12.26 24.16 -8.56
N PHE A 460 13.06 24.27 -9.61
CA PHE A 460 14.50 24.54 -9.51
C PHE A 460 14.75 25.90 -8.83
N ILE A 461 15.72 25.93 -7.90
CA ILE A 461 16.15 27.12 -7.17
C ILE A 461 17.57 27.50 -7.57
N GLU A 462 18.53 26.59 -7.35
CA GLU A 462 19.94 26.80 -7.70
C GLU A 462 20.69 25.45 -7.79
N GLU A 463 21.95 25.50 -8.23
CA GLU A 463 22.87 24.37 -8.14
C GLU A 463 23.72 24.47 -6.86
N GLY A 464 23.48 23.55 -5.91
CA GLY A 464 24.28 23.44 -4.70
C GLY A 464 25.60 22.70 -4.96
N THR A 465 26.66 23.11 -4.26
CA THR A 465 27.98 22.45 -4.37
C THR A 465 28.16 21.46 -3.23
N VAL A 466 28.40 20.18 -3.53
CA VAL A 466 28.60 19.15 -2.51
C VAL A 466 29.86 19.46 -1.71
N ILE A 467 29.71 19.56 -0.38
CA ILE A 467 30.82 19.69 0.57
C ILE A 467 31.22 18.30 1.08
N LYS A 468 30.25 17.49 1.49
CA LYS A 468 30.48 16.13 1.97
C LYS A 468 29.22 15.28 1.97
N THR A 469 29.41 13.98 2.01
CA THR A 469 28.35 12.99 2.18
C THR A 469 28.64 12.11 3.40
N VAL A 470 27.60 11.79 4.19
CA VAL A 470 27.73 10.94 5.39
C VAL A 470 26.61 9.91 5.39
N TYR A 471 26.94 8.62 5.32
CA TYR A 471 25.96 7.54 5.37
C TYR A 471 25.59 7.19 6.82
N ASN A 472 24.31 7.34 7.17
CA ASN A 472 23.80 6.90 8.46
C ASN A 472 23.39 5.42 8.40
N LYS A 473 24.16 4.55 9.07
CA LYS A 473 23.90 3.10 9.08
C LYS A 473 22.58 2.71 9.75
N LYS A 474 22.15 3.42 10.80
CA LYS A 474 20.91 3.10 11.54
C LYS A 474 19.67 3.30 10.66
N TYR A 475 19.56 4.46 9.99
CA TYR A 475 18.38 4.80 9.19
C TYR A 475 18.52 4.48 7.69
N LYS A 476 19.72 4.05 7.27
CA LYS A 476 20.05 3.75 5.87
C LYS A 476 19.75 4.96 4.96
N THR A 477 20.21 6.14 5.38
CA THR A 477 20.01 7.43 4.70
C THR A 477 21.34 8.16 4.60
N THR A 478 21.68 8.64 3.41
CA THR A 478 22.85 9.49 3.20
C THR A 478 22.49 10.94 3.49
N LEU A 479 23.32 11.63 4.26
CA LEU A 479 23.22 13.06 4.49
C LEU A 479 24.18 13.76 3.54
N VAL A 480 23.63 14.63 2.68
CA VAL A 480 24.42 15.40 1.71
C VAL A 480 24.50 16.83 2.20
N THR A 481 25.71 17.29 2.54
CA THR A 481 25.97 18.68 2.92
C THR A 481 26.37 19.46 1.67
N LEU A 482 25.68 20.58 1.42
CA LEU A 482 25.83 21.43 0.24
C LEU A 482 26.13 22.88 0.63
N SER A 483 27.01 23.54 -0.12
CA SER A 483 27.16 25.00 -0.14
C SER A 483 26.15 25.60 -1.11
N VAL A 484 25.40 26.58 -0.64
CA VAL A 484 24.29 27.25 -1.37
C VAL A 484 24.29 28.74 -1.07
N SER A 485 23.48 29.50 -1.80
CA SER A 485 23.23 30.91 -1.52
C SER A 485 22.53 31.11 -0.16
N ALA A 486 23.01 32.09 0.61
CA ALA A 486 22.37 32.48 1.87
C ALA A 486 20.93 33.01 1.66
N ALA A 487 20.64 33.60 0.49
CA ALA A 487 19.31 34.12 0.16
C ALA A 487 18.30 33.00 -0.12
N ASN A 488 18.75 31.86 -0.65
CA ASN A 488 17.89 30.79 -1.15
C ASN A 488 17.72 29.62 -0.17
N VAL A 489 18.62 29.44 0.79
CA VAL A 489 18.62 28.28 1.70
C VAL A 489 17.31 28.08 2.47
N ALA A 490 16.60 29.18 2.76
CA ALA A 490 15.28 29.14 3.40
C ALA A 490 14.19 28.52 2.51
N ASP A 491 14.37 28.45 1.19
CA ASP A 491 13.39 27.95 0.23
C ASP A 491 13.75 26.55 -0.30
N ILE A 492 15.02 26.14 -0.24
CA ILE A 492 15.48 24.81 -0.69
C ILE A 492 14.93 23.68 0.18
N ALA A 493 14.14 22.77 -0.40
CA ALA A 493 13.54 21.64 0.31
C ALA A 493 14.10 20.27 -0.11
N GLY A 494 14.75 20.13 -1.27
CA GLY A 494 15.22 18.84 -1.74
C GLY A 494 16.25 18.89 -2.87
N ILE A 495 16.72 17.69 -3.25
CA ILE A 495 17.62 17.46 -4.39
C ILE A 495 16.77 16.79 -5.46
N ARG A 496 16.75 17.36 -6.67
CA ARG A 496 16.07 16.73 -7.81
C ARG A 496 16.81 15.45 -8.19
N TYR A 497 16.05 14.37 -8.37
CA TYR A 497 16.59 13.05 -8.73
C TYR A 497 16.40 12.76 -10.22
N GLN A 498 15.20 13.01 -10.73
CA GLN A 498 14.81 12.70 -12.10
C GLN A 498 14.96 13.91 -13.01
N LYS A 499 15.36 13.65 -14.26
CA LYS A 499 15.47 14.64 -15.33
C LYS A 499 14.10 15.13 -15.80
N GLU A 500 14.04 16.36 -16.31
CA GLU A 500 12.79 16.98 -16.79
C GLU A 500 12.25 16.33 -18.06
N GLU A 501 13.11 15.74 -18.90
CA GLU A 501 12.71 15.11 -20.15
C GLU A 501 11.76 13.91 -19.91
N VAL A 502 11.90 13.24 -18.77
CA VAL A 502 11.09 12.08 -18.41
C VAL A 502 9.60 12.44 -18.29
N THR A 503 9.30 13.68 -17.89
CA THR A 503 7.95 14.13 -17.55
C THR A 503 7.27 14.88 -18.70
N LYS A 504 7.94 15.00 -19.85
CA LYS A 504 7.37 15.63 -21.05
C LYS A 504 6.42 14.66 -21.75
N PRO A 505 5.16 15.05 -22.02
CA PRO A 505 4.28 14.29 -22.90
C PRO A 505 4.75 14.41 -24.36
N LEU A 506 4.15 13.61 -25.24
CA LEU A 506 4.30 13.76 -26.69
C LEU A 506 3.85 15.16 -27.15
N PRO A 507 4.42 15.70 -28.24
CA PRO A 507 4.05 17.03 -28.74
C PRO A 507 2.58 17.18 -29.12
N LYS A 508 1.93 16.07 -29.51
CA LYS A 508 0.49 15.99 -29.76
C LYS A 508 -0.06 14.75 -29.06
N PRO A 509 -1.27 14.82 -28.47
CA PRO A 509 -1.91 13.64 -27.92
C PRO A 509 -2.20 12.64 -29.05
N ASP A 510 -1.95 11.37 -28.77
CA ASP A 510 -2.23 10.23 -29.65
C ASP A 510 -3.03 9.21 -28.84
N PHE A 511 -4.31 9.09 -29.16
CA PHE A 511 -5.22 8.16 -28.51
C PHE A 511 -6.49 7.92 -29.33
N THR A 512 -7.11 6.78 -29.10
CA THR A 512 -8.52 6.57 -29.44
C THR A 512 -9.32 6.35 -28.16
N TYR A 513 -10.39 7.13 -27.96
CA TYR A 513 -11.28 6.99 -26.81
C TYR A 513 -12.38 5.96 -27.09
N ALA A 514 -12.44 4.87 -26.33
CA ALA A 514 -13.45 3.81 -26.47
C ALA A 514 -13.68 3.08 -25.13
N PRO A 515 -14.32 3.73 -24.14
CA PRO A 515 -14.51 3.17 -22.81
C PRO A 515 -15.37 1.91 -22.81
N GLU A 516 -16.29 1.73 -23.77
CA GLU A 516 -17.13 0.54 -23.88
C GLU A 516 -16.34 -0.76 -24.15
N ASN A 517 -15.12 -0.66 -24.67
CA ASN A 517 -14.22 -1.79 -24.92
C ASN A 517 -13.37 -2.18 -23.69
N SER A 518 -13.46 -1.43 -22.59
CA SER A 518 -12.69 -1.74 -21.38
C SER A 518 -13.09 -3.10 -20.81
N ILE A 519 -12.12 -3.90 -20.36
CA ILE A 519 -12.40 -5.21 -19.79
C ILE A 519 -12.80 -5.06 -18.31
N VAL A 520 -13.95 -5.61 -17.96
CA VAL A 520 -14.47 -5.65 -16.59
C VAL A 520 -14.07 -6.97 -15.92
N CYS A 521 -14.39 -8.11 -16.52
CA CYS A 521 -14.02 -9.42 -16.01
C CYS A 521 -12.79 -9.96 -16.75
N ARG A 522 -11.58 -9.74 -16.19
CA ARG A 522 -10.31 -10.12 -16.86
C ARG A 522 -10.17 -11.61 -17.13
N CYS A 523 -10.58 -12.47 -16.17
CA CYS A 523 -10.49 -13.92 -16.34
C CYS A 523 -11.33 -14.43 -17.52
N GLU A 524 -12.48 -13.80 -17.75
CA GLU A 524 -13.48 -14.22 -18.74
C GLU A 524 -13.53 -13.29 -19.96
N ARG A 525 -12.64 -12.27 -19.98
CA ARG A 525 -12.50 -11.25 -21.03
C ARG A 525 -13.83 -10.56 -21.40
N VAL A 526 -14.66 -10.25 -20.40
CA VAL A 526 -15.96 -9.59 -20.61
C VAL A 526 -15.82 -8.07 -20.53
N THR A 527 -16.30 -7.38 -21.57
CA THR A 527 -16.21 -5.91 -21.75
C THR A 527 -17.34 -5.16 -21.06
N VAL A 528 -17.17 -3.83 -20.90
CA VAL A 528 -18.22 -2.93 -20.42
C VAL A 528 -19.48 -3.04 -21.30
N LYS A 529 -19.31 -2.98 -22.62
CA LYS A 529 -20.42 -3.05 -23.58
C LYS A 529 -21.29 -4.29 -23.37
N GLN A 530 -20.65 -5.47 -23.32
CA GLN A 530 -21.36 -6.74 -23.15
C GLN A 530 -22.21 -6.78 -21.88
N ILE A 531 -21.69 -6.25 -20.77
CA ILE A 531 -22.44 -6.24 -19.50
C ILE A 531 -23.59 -5.23 -19.56
N VAL A 532 -23.33 -4.01 -20.05
CA VAL A 532 -24.35 -2.96 -20.13
C VAL A 532 -25.51 -3.37 -21.04
N ASP A 533 -25.21 -3.93 -22.22
CA ASP A 533 -26.21 -4.41 -23.16
C ASP A 533 -27.06 -5.52 -22.51
N PHE A 534 -26.41 -6.51 -21.90
CA PHE A 534 -27.10 -7.62 -21.22
C PHE A 534 -28.00 -7.14 -20.07
N ILE A 535 -27.56 -6.16 -19.27
CA ILE A 535 -28.37 -5.57 -18.19
C ILE A 535 -29.63 -4.92 -18.77
N LYS A 536 -29.49 -4.14 -19.84
CA LYS A 536 -30.60 -3.42 -20.47
C LYS A 536 -31.60 -4.37 -21.13
N GLU A 537 -31.11 -5.32 -21.90
CA GLU A 537 -31.93 -6.30 -22.63
C GLU A 537 -32.72 -7.19 -21.67
N ASN A 538 -32.10 -7.64 -20.57
CA ASN A 538 -32.70 -8.62 -19.66
C ASN A 538 -33.26 -7.99 -18.36
N LYS A 539 -33.24 -6.66 -18.26
CA LYS A 539 -33.69 -5.91 -17.06
C LYS A 539 -33.08 -6.44 -15.76
N VAL A 540 -31.79 -6.74 -15.78
CA VAL A 540 -31.08 -7.38 -14.66
C VAL A 540 -31.18 -6.54 -13.38
N ARG A 541 -31.49 -7.20 -12.26
CA ARG A 541 -31.50 -6.62 -10.89
C ARG A 541 -30.79 -7.51 -9.86
N ASP A 542 -30.21 -8.62 -10.30
CA ASP A 542 -29.35 -9.48 -9.48
C ASP A 542 -28.04 -9.73 -10.21
N VAL A 543 -26.91 -9.38 -9.58
CA VAL A 543 -25.56 -9.58 -10.14
C VAL A 543 -25.33 -11.05 -10.53
N ASN A 544 -25.95 -12.00 -9.84
CA ASN A 544 -25.81 -13.42 -10.15
C ASN A 544 -26.35 -13.78 -11.55
N GLN A 545 -27.26 -12.99 -12.13
CA GLN A 545 -27.75 -13.19 -13.50
C GLN A 545 -26.64 -12.92 -14.54
N LEU A 546 -25.68 -12.05 -14.24
CA LEU A 546 -24.53 -11.78 -15.14
C LEU A 546 -23.60 -12.99 -15.32
N LYS A 547 -23.75 -14.04 -14.51
CA LYS A 547 -23.02 -15.31 -14.71
C LYS A 547 -23.41 -16.01 -16.01
N GLN A 548 -24.57 -15.70 -16.60
CA GLN A 548 -24.94 -16.22 -17.92
C GLN A 548 -23.98 -15.76 -19.03
N ILE A 549 -23.40 -14.56 -18.88
CA ILE A 549 -22.30 -14.06 -19.71
C ILE A 549 -20.94 -14.21 -19.00
N ARG A 550 -20.85 -15.16 -18.07
CA ARG A 550 -19.66 -15.58 -17.32
C ARG A 550 -19.01 -14.52 -16.41
N VAL A 551 -19.66 -13.38 -16.16
CA VAL A 551 -19.10 -12.35 -15.27
C VAL A 551 -18.90 -12.91 -13.86
N GLY A 552 -17.66 -12.84 -13.39
CA GLY A 552 -17.26 -13.31 -12.05
C GLY A 552 -17.10 -14.83 -11.93
N MET A 553 -17.14 -15.59 -13.03
CA MET A 553 -16.99 -17.05 -13.04
C MET A 553 -15.55 -17.56 -13.20
N GLY A 554 -14.59 -16.68 -13.44
CA GLY A 554 -13.20 -17.09 -13.57
C GLY A 554 -12.54 -17.44 -12.22
N ALA A 555 -11.34 -18.04 -12.28
CA ALA A 555 -10.53 -18.51 -11.16
C ALA A 555 -10.40 -17.52 -9.97
N CYS A 556 -10.47 -16.21 -10.24
CA CYS A 556 -10.39 -15.22 -9.18
C CYS A 556 -11.64 -15.18 -8.27
N GLY A 557 -12.77 -15.78 -8.66
CA GLY A 557 -14.02 -15.77 -7.90
C GLY A 557 -14.63 -14.37 -7.74
N SER A 558 -14.58 -13.56 -8.80
CA SER A 558 -15.11 -12.18 -8.85
C SER A 558 -14.40 -11.16 -7.92
N LYS A 559 -13.23 -11.48 -7.37
CA LYS A 559 -12.47 -10.58 -6.46
C LYS A 559 -12.11 -9.22 -7.09
N THR A 560 -11.92 -9.18 -8.41
CA THR A 560 -11.52 -7.95 -9.13
C THR A 560 -12.68 -7.26 -9.83
N CYS A 561 -13.60 -7.99 -10.45
CA CYS A 561 -14.69 -7.37 -11.24
C CYS A 561 -15.88 -6.93 -10.39
N SER A 562 -16.13 -7.55 -9.24
CA SER A 562 -17.28 -7.21 -8.38
C SER A 562 -17.28 -5.74 -7.93
N VAL A 563 -16.11 -5.16 -7.66
CA VAL A 563 -15.97 -3.77 -7.21
C VAL A 563 -16.32 -2.75 -8.29
N LEU A 564 -16.38 -3.18 -9.55
CA LEU A 564 -16.75 -2.34 -10.71
C LEU A 564 -18.26 -2.36 -10.98
N MET A 565 -18.99 -3.34 -10.44
CA MET A 565 -20.42 -3.53 -10.73
C MET A 565 -21.30 -2.31 -10.43
N PRO A 566 -21.12 -1.57 -9.31
CA PRO A 566 -21.93 -0.38 -9.06
C PRO A 566 -21.83 0.67 -10.18
N MET A 567 -20.64 0.87 -10.74
CA MET A 567 -20.41 1.78 -11.85
C MET A 567 -21.06 1.24 -13.14
N ILE A 568 -20.90 -0.05 -13.43
CA ILE A 568 -21.47 -0.66 -14.64
C ILE A 568 -22.99 -0.62 -14.65
N PHE A 569 -23.64 -0.93 -13.53
CA PHE A 569 -25.10 -0.83 -13.42
C PHE A 569 -25.58 0.63 -13.59
N ARG A 570 -24.84 1.60 -13.04
CA ARG A 570 -25.12 3.03 -13.29
C ARG A 570 -25.00 3.39 -14.77
N MET A 571 -23.99 2.89 -15.49
CA MET A 571 -23.86 3.09 -16.94
C MET A 571 -25.03 2.46 -17.72
N ALA A 572 -25.62 1.39 -17.17
CA ALA A 572 -26.83 0.79 -17.72
C ALA A 572 -28.13 1.53 -17.33
N GLY A 573 -28.05 2.59 -16.51
CA GLY A 573 -29.20 3.36 -16.03
C GLY A 573 -29.91 2.73 -14.83
N VAL A 574 -29.25 1.88 -14.05
CA VAL A 574 -29.82 1.19 -12.88
C VAL A 574 -29.13 1.66 -11.61
N ASP A 575 -29.91 2.04 -10.58
CA ASP A 575 -29.37 2.36 -9.25
C ASP A 575 -28.91 1.08 -8.56
N TRP A 576 -27.66 1.08 -8.07
CA TRP A 576 -27.08 -0.03 -7.33
C TRP A 576 -27.88 -0.42 -6.08
N LYS A 577 -28.63 0.52 -5.47
CA LYS A 577 -29.49 0.24 -4.32
C LYS A 577 -30.62 -0.76 -4.63
N GLU A 578 -31.01 -0.86 -5.89
CA GLU A 578 -32.03 -1.80 -6.36
C GLU A 578 -31.45 -3.18 -6.74
N VAL A 579 -30.13 -3.33 -6.68
CA VAL A 579 -29.42 -4.50 -7.20
C VAL A 579 -29.05 -5.45 -6.07
N THR A 580 -29.44 -6.71 -6.21
CA THR A 580 -29.00 -7.79 -5.31
C THR A 580 -27.52 -8.10 -5.56
N PRO A 581 -26.63 -7.98 -4.54
CA PRO A 581 -25.21 -8.26 -4.71
C PRO A 581 -24.92 -9.74 -5.00
N GLY A 582 -23.76 -10.00 -5.62
CA GLY A 582 -23.31 -11.36 -5.90
C GLY A 582 -23.05 -12.16 -4.63
N ARG A 583 -23.50 -13.42 -4.60
CA ARG A 583 -23.27 -14.31 -3.44
C ARG A 583 -21.83 -14.85 -3.45
N LYS A 584 -21.09 -14.60 -2.38
CA LYS A 584 -19.76 -15.20 -2.10
C LYS A 584 -19.94 -16.66 -1.65
N ARG A 585 -19.06 -17.57 -2.08
CA ARG A 585 -19.09 -18.99 -1.71
C ARG A 585 -17.67 -19.50 -1.46
N PRO A 586 -17.46 -20.42 -0.52
CA PRO A 586 -16.30 -21.31 -0.55
C PRO A 586 -16.28 -22.11 -1.86
N LEU A 587 -15.12 -22.51 -2.38
CA LEU A 587 -13.78 -22.24 -1.83
C LEU A 587 -13.29 -20.84 -2.20
N THR A 588 -12.53 -20.20 -1.31
CA THR A 588 -12.04 -18.81 -1.56
C THR A 588 -10.94 -18.76 -2.62
N VAL A 589 -10.28 -19.87 -2.91
CA VAL A 589 -9.29 -20.05 -3.98
C VAL A 589 -9.56 -21.39 -4.67
N GLU A 590 -9.05 -21.56 -5.89
CA GLU A 590 -9.10 -22.87 -6.55
C GLU A 590 -8.30 -23.88 -5.73
N THR A 591 -8.94 -25.00 -5.41
CA THR A 591 -8.32 -26.10 -4.67
C THR A 591 -8.47 -27.36 -5.51
N PRO A 592 -7.37 -28.04 -5.86
CA PRO A 592 -7.43 -29.28 -6.61
C PRO A 592 -8.30 -30.31 -5.90
N MET A 593 -9.08 -31.07 -6.66
CA MET A 593 -9.96 -32.10 -6.08
C MET A 593 -9.18 -33.08 -5.20
N TYR A 594 -8.01 -33.56 -5.64
CA TYR A 594 -7.21 -34.53 -4.90
C TYR A 594 -6.87 -34.07 -3.48
N ALA A 595 -6.73 -32.76 -3.25
CA ALA A 595 -6.42 -32.23 -1.92
C ALA A 595 -7.58 -32.43 -0.94
N ILE A 596 -8.80 -32.66 -1.44
CA ILE A 596 -10.03 -32.85 -0.66
C ILE A 596 -10.50 -34.30 -0.71
N VAL A 597 -10.41 -34.98 -1.87
CA VAL A 597 -11.00 -36.31 -2.07
C VAL A 597 -10.05 -37.48 -1.81
N ASN A 598 -8.73 -37.28 -1.81
CA ASN A 598 -7.77 -38.37 -1.56
C ASN A 598 -7.52 -38.60 -0.07
N GLU A 599 -8.49 -38.28 0.78
CA GLU A 599 -8.43 -38.55 2.21
C GLU A 599 -8.65 -40.04 2.49
N GLU A 600 -7.73 -40.68 3.22
CA GLU A 600 -8.02 -41.99 3.83
C GLU A 600 -9.03 -41.79 4.98
N GLU A 601 -10.10 -42.59 4.99
CA GLU A 601 -10.97 -42.71 6.16
C GLU A 601 -10.18 -43.42 7.27
N ASN A 602 -9.74 -42.65 8.28
CA ASN A 602 -9.13 -43.17 9.51
C ASN A 602 -10.15 -43.85 10.42
#